data_AF-A0A521YTQ5-F1
#
_entry.id   AF-A0A521YTQ5-F1
#
_cell.length_a   1.000
_cell.length_b   1.000
_cell.length_c   1.000
_cell.angle_alpha   90.00
_cell.angle_beta   90.00
_cell.angle_gamma   90.00
#
_symmetry.space_group_name_H-M   'P 1'
#
loop_
_entity.id
_entity.type
_entity.pdbx_description
1 polymer ?
#
loop_
_entity_poly.entity_id
_entity_poly.type
_entity_poly.pdbx_seq_one_letter_code
_entity_poly.pdbx_strand_id
1 'polypeptide(L)' 'MRARERFAADWGIGETGAAGPAGNRYGDPAGHVCLAVCGRVEAVA' A
#
# COMPACT_ATOMS: atom_id res chain seq x y z
N MET A 1 -1.88 -9.75 -5.42
CA MET A 1 -1.23 -9.05 -4.28
C MET A 1 -0.73 -10.15 -3.34
N ARG A 2 0.58 -10.24 -3.11
CA ARG A 2 1.20 -11.44 -2.50
C ARG A 2 0.65 -11.79 -1.11
N ALA A 3 0.30 -10.81 -0.28
CA ALA A 3 -0.25 -11.10 1.05
C ALA A 3 -1.64 -11.75 0.94
N ARG A 4 -2.51 -11.25 0.07
CA ARG A 4 -3.85 -11.79 -0.19
C ARG A 4 -3.79 -13.25 -0.66
N GLU A 5 -2.88 -13.55 -1.59
CA GLU A 5 -2.63 -14.92 -2.07
C GLU A 5 -2.07 -15.82 -0.97
N ARG A 6 -1.09 -15.34 -0.20
CA ARG A 6 -0.44 -16.11 0.89
C ARG A 6 -1.38 -16.46 2.03
N PHE A 7 -2.32 -15.56 2.34
CA PHE A 7 -3.24 -15.72 3.47
C PHE A 7 -4.64 -16.18 3.04
N ALA A 8 -4.84 -16.51 1.76
CA ALA A 8 -6.16 -16.83 1.21
C ALA A 8 -7.24 -15.81 1.60
N ALA A 9 -6.86 -14.51 1.63
CA ALA A 9 -7.74 -13.44 2.07
C ALA A 9 -8.61 -12.91 0.92
N ASP A 10 -9.77 -12.35 1.26
CA ASP A 10 -10.67 -11.74 0.26
C ASP A 10 -10.11 -10.43 -0.31
N TRP A 11 -9.44 -9.65 0.54
CA TRP A 11 -8.82 -8.38 0.20
C TRP A 11 -7.42 -8.27 0.85
N GLY A 12 -6.67 -7.26 0.45
CA GLY A 12 -5.42 -6.92 1.12
C GLY A 12 -4.94 -5.51 0.78
N ILE A 13 -4.11 -4.97 1.66
CA ILE A 13 -3.43 -3.67 1.50
C ILE A 13 -1.91 -3.83 1.57
N GLY A 14 -1.21 -3.07 0.75
CA GLY A 14 0.23 -2.86 0.85
C GLY A 14 0.54 -1.38 1.05
N GLU A 15 1.49 -1.09 1.93
CA GLU A 15 1.98 0.25 2.21
C GLU A 15 3.49 0.31 1.91
N THR A 16 3.91 1.40 1.29
CA THR A 16 5.30 1.83 1.26
C THR A 16 5.38 3.34 1.47
N GLY A 17 6.47 3.85 2.04
CA GLY A 17 6.59 5.27 2.32
C GLY A 17 7.83 5.64 3.12
N ALA A 18 7.86 6.90 3.55
CA ALA A 18 8.88 7.46 4.42
C ALA A 18 8.21 8.11 5.64
N ALA A 19 8.17 7.40 6.78
CA ALA A 19 7.49 7.88 7.97
C ALA A 19 8.09 9.17 8.58
N GLY A 20 9.41 9.35 8.47
CA GLY A 20 10.14 10.50 9.01
C GLY A 20 11.10 10.16 10.16
N PRO A 21 11.81 11.17 10.71
CA PRO A 21 11.64 12.60 10.44
C PRO A 21 12.27 13.07 9.11
N ALA A 22 13.14 12.27 8.50
CA ALA A 22 13.73 12.53 7.19
C ALA A 22 13.08 11.69 6.08
N GLY A 23 13.36 12.02 4.82
CA GLY A 23 12.96 11.22 3.67
C GLY A 23 13.64 9.85 3.60
N ASN A 24 13.15 8.97 2.74
CA ASN A 24 13.76 7.65 2.55
C ASN A 24 14.87 7.68 1.47
N ARG A 25 15.59 6.56 1.31
CA ARG A 25 16.68 6.40 0.33
C ARG A 25 16.24 6.49 -1.13
N TYR A 26 14.94 6.45 -1.40
CA TYR A 26 14.37 6.47 -2.75
C TYR A 26 13.94 7.88 -3.16
N GLY A 27 14.09 8.87 -2.28
CA GLY A 27 13.76 10.27 -2.55
C GLY A 27 12.38 10.71 -2.07
N ASP A 28 11.62 9.84 -1.40
CA ASP A 28 10.32 10.22 -0.86
C ASP A 28 10.51 11.14 0.35
N PRO A 29 9.80 12.29 0.43
CA PRO A 29 9.88 13.19 1.59
C PRO A 29 9.26 12.54 2.83
N ALA A 30 9.64 13.02 4.02
CA ALA A 30 9.03 12.58 5.27
C ALA A 30 7.50 12.80 5.23
N GLY A 31 6.74 11.80 5.69
CA GLY A 31 5.28 11.77 5.62
C GLY A 31 4.71 11.27 4.28
N HIS A 32 5.53 10.97 3.28
CA HIS A 32 5.03 10.38 2.03
C HIS A 32 4.62 8.92 2.24
N VAL A 33 3.44 8.55 1.74
CA VAL A 33 2.94 7.18 1.73
C VAL A 33 2.30 6.86 0.37
N CYS A 34 2.57 5.66 -0.12
CA CYS A 34 1.90 5.04 -1.25
C CYS A 34 1.19 3.78 -0.77
N LEU A 35 -0.11 3.71 -1.06
CA LEU A 35 -0.99 2.62 -0.66
C LEU A 35 -1.52 1.90 -1.89
N ALA A 36 -1.49 0.58 -1.87
CA ALA A 36 -2.12 -0.27 -2.88
C ALA A 36 -3.15 -1.19 -2.22
N VAL A 37 -4.41 -1.08 -2.65
CA VAL A 37 -5.51 -1.94 -2.19
C VAL A 37 -5.84 -2.93 -3.30
N CYS A 38 -6.00 -4.20 -2.93
CA CYS A 38 -6.36 -5.28 -3.86
C CYS A 38 -7.54 -6.07 -3.29
N GLY A 39 -8.61 -6.18 -4.07
CA GLY A 39 -9.83 -6.88 -3.68
C GLY A 39 -10.89 -6.74 -4.77
N ARG A 40 -12.10 -7.22 -4.50
CA ARG A 40 -13.24 -6.96 -5.36
C ARG A 40 -13.52 -5.46 -5.37
N VAL A 41 -13.72 -4.88 -6.55
CA VAL A 41 -14.11 -3.48 -6.73
C VAL A 41 -15.58 -3.42 -7.10
N GLU A 42 -16.34 -2.62 -6.37
CA GLU A 42 -17.66 -2.17 -6.81
C GLU A 42 -17.47 -0.88 -7.60
N ALA A 43 -17.71 -0.94 -8.91
CA ALA A 43 -17.71 0.26 -9.74
C ALA A 43 -19.06 0.94 -9.60
N VAL A 44 -19.06 2.19 -9.15
CA VAL A 44 -20.23 3.07 -9.23
C VAL A 44 -20.19 3.75 -10.60
N ALA A 45 -21.30 3.67 -11.34
CA ALA A 45 -21.46 4.29 -12.65
C ALA A 45 -21.57 5.82 -12.56
#